data_AF-A0AAV8TDI6-F1
#
_entry.id   AF-A0AAV8TDI6-F1
#
_cell.length_a   1.000
_cell.length_b   1.000
_cell.length_c   1.000
_cell.angle_alpha   90.00
_cell.angle_beta   90.00
_cell.angle_gamma   90.00
#
_symmetry.space_group_name_H-M   'P 1'
#
loop_
_entity.id
_entity.type
_entity.pdbx_description
1 polymer ?
#
loop_
_entity_poly.entity_id
_entity_poly.type
_entity_poly.pdbx_seq_one_letter_code
_entity_poly.pdbx_strand_id
1 'polypeptide(L)'
;MVSREKKRAALHEKLQLLRSITNSHALNETSIIVDASKYIEELKQKLDKLNQNTAAAQTSTSTNGLPMVTVETLEKGFMIDVFSDSSCPGLLVPILEAFEELGLNVLEARVSCTDSFRLQAVGGENATQNESFDAPVVKQAVLQAIDKWSESTNQKE
;
A
#
# COMPACT_ATOMS: atom_id res chain seq x y z
N MET A 1 -8.24 21.70 45.94
CA MET A 1 -7.52 20.42 46.17
C MET A 1 -8.45 19.27 45.80
N VAL A 2 -8.06 18.39 44.87
CA VAL A 2 -8.85 17.17 44.57
C VAL A 2 -8.64 16.15 45.70
N SER A 3 -9.73 15.59 46.23
CA SER A 3 -9.67 14.63 47.34
C SER A 3 -9.01 13.31 46.90
N ARG A 4 -8.42 12.59 47.86
CA ARG A 4 -7.69 11.33 47.64
C ARG A 4 -8.59 10.25 47.04
N GLU A 5 -9.85 10.19 47.45
CA GLU A 5 -10.88 9.29 46.92
C GLU A 5 -11.12 9.51 45.42
N LYS A 6 -11.24 10.76 44.97
CA LYS A 6 -11.42 11.07 43.54
C LYS A 6 -10.26 10.58 42.68
N LYS A 7 -9.02 10.67 43.20
CA LYS A 7 -7.83 10.15 42.50
C LYS A 7 -7.83 8.62 42.39
N ARG A 8 -8.29 7.90 43.43
CA ARG A 8 -8.42 6.44 43.41
C ARG A 8 -9.48 5.98 42.40
N ALA A 9 -10.65 6.61 42.41
CA ALA A 9 -11.71 6.29 41.46
C ALA A 9 -11.24 6.48 40.00
N ALA A 10 -10.59 7.60 39.71
CA ALA A 10 -10.06 7.88 38.36
C ALA A 10 -8.99 6.87 37.91
N LEU A 11 -8.17 6.36 38.83
CA LEU A 11 -7.19 5.32 38.53
C LEU A 11 -7.87 3.98 38.23
N HIS A 12 -8.90 3.63 39.00
CA HIS A 12 -9.63 2.38 38.78
C HIS A 12 -10.35 2.35 37.42
N GLU A 13 -10.97 3.45 37.02
CA GLU A 13 -11.58 3.62 35.69
C GLU A 13 -10.55 3.43 34.57
N LYS A 14 -9.37 4.03 34.70
CA LYS A 14 -8.28 3.86 33.73
C LYS A 14 -7.79 2.42 33.63
N LEU A 15 -7.75 1.69 34.76
CA LEU A 15 -7.37 0.28 34.77
C LEU A 15 -8.44 -0.61 34.13
N GLN A 16 -9.73 -0.32 34.33
CA GLN A 16 -10.80 -1.06 33.64
C GLN A 16 -10.77 -0.83 32.13
N LEU A 17 -10.53 0.41 31.70
CA LEU A 17 -10.35 0.72 30.29
C LEU A 17 -9.15 -0.04 29.71
N LEU A 18 -8.00 -0.01 30.40
CA LEU A 18 -6.81 -0.73 29.98
C LEU A 18 -7.09 -2.23 29.85
N ARG A 19 -7.77 -2.83 30.83
CA ARG A 19 -8.19 -4.24 30.83
C ARG A 19 -9.06 -4.58 29.62
N SER A 20 -10.01 -3.72 29.26
CA SER A 20 -10.88 -3.93 28.10
C SER A 20 -10.12 -3.85 26.79
N ILE A 21 -9.18 -2.90 26.64
CA ILE A 21 -8.40 -2.73 25.41
C ILE A 21 -7.43 -3.90 25.21
N THR A 22 -6.80 -4.37 26.30
CA THR A 22 -5.82 -5.46 26.26
C THR A 22 -6.47 -6.84 26.32
N ASN A 23 -7.80 -6.91 26.37
CA ASN A 23 -8.60 -8.12 26.56
C ASN A 23 -8.08 -8.99 27.74
N SER A 24 -7.66 -8.33 28.83
CA SER A 24 -7.11 -9.01 29.99
C SER A 24 -8.24 -9.54 30.88
N HIS A 25 -8.17 -10.82 31.25
CA HIS A 25 -9.10 -11.41 32.20
C HIS A 25 -8.68 -11.20 33.66
N ALA A 26 -7.53 -10.57 33.91
CA ALA A 26 -6.99 -10.39 35.25
C ALA A 26 -7.86 -9.47 36.12
N LEU A 27 -7.96 -9.81 37.40
CA LEU A 27 -8.69 -9.04 38.41
C LEU A 27 -7.78 -8.12 39.24
N ASN A 28 -6.48 -8.43 39.28
CA ASN A 28 -5.49 -7.66 40.04
C ASN A 28 -4.88 -6.56 39.17
N GLU A 29 -4.73 -5.35 39.74
CA GLU A 29 -4.17 -4.19 39.04
C GLU A 29 -2.78 -4.47 38.43
N THR A 30 -1.90 -5.12 39.19
CA THR A 30 -0.56 -5.51 38.72
C THR A 30 -0.63 -6.49 37.54
N SER A 31 -1.54 -7.45 37.58
CA SER A 31 -1.71 -8.44 36.51
C SER A 31 -2.29 -7.79 35.24
N ILE A 32 -3.22 -6.84 35.38
CA ILE A 32 -3.72 -6.04 34.23
C ILE A 32 -2.57 -5.28 33.55
N ILE A 33 -1.65 -4.70 34.33
CA ILE A 33 -0.48 -3.97 33.81
C ILE A 33 0.51 -4.92 33.13
N VAL A 34 0.76 -6.09 33.69
CA VAL A 34 1.64 -7.10 33.09
C VAL A 34 1.06 -7.60 31.77
N ASP A 35 -0.23 -7.93 31.74
CA ASP A 35 -0.92 -8.34 30.51
C ASP A 35 -0.89 -7.24 29.46
N ALA A 36 -1.10 -5.98 29.86
CA ALA A 36 -0.97 -4.83 28.97
C ALA A 36 0.44 -4.69 28.38
N SER A 37 1.46 -4.89 29.20
CA SER A 37 2.87 -4.83 28.76
C SER A 37 3.17 -5.92 27.75
N LYS A 38 2.68 -7.15 28.01
CA LYS A 38 2.80 -8.28 27.07
C LYS A 38 2.05 -8.01 25.76
N TYR A 39 0.85 -7.46 25.83
CA TYR A 39 0.06 -7.11 24.65
C TYR A 39 0.76 -6.07 23.75
N ILE A 40 1.43 -5.08 24.35
CA ILE A 40 2.25 -4.10 23.61
C ILE A 40 3.43 -4.79 22.91
N GLU A 41 4.09 -5.74 23.57
CA GLU A 41 5.19 -6.51 22.97
C GLU A 41 4.72 -7.37 21.80
N GLU A 42 3.58 -8.06 21.95
CA GLU A 42 2.95 -8.84 20.88
C GLU A 42 2.56 -7.96 19.69
N LEU A 43 2.02 -6.77 19.94
CA LEU A 43 1.69 -5.80 18.88
C LEU A 43 2.94 -5.33 18.15
N LYS A 44 4.03 -5.05 18.86
CA LYS A 44 5.32 -4.69 18.23
C LYS A 44 5.84 -5.81 17.35
N GLN A 45 5.84 -7.05 17.85
CA GLN A 45 6.27 -8.21 17.06
C GLN A 45 5.40 -8.43 15.82
N LYS A 46 4.08 -8.23 15.92
CA LYS A 46 3.16 -8.30 14.76
C LYS A 46 3.47 -7.20 13.74
N LEU A 47 3.78 -5.99 14.20
CA LEU A 47 4.17 -4.88 13.33
C LEU A 47 5.49 -5.17 12.61
N ASP A 48 6.50 -5.66 13.33
CA ASP A 48 7.79 -6.03 12.75
C ASP A 48 7.65 -7.15 11.72
N LYS A 49 6.85 -8.18 12.02
CA LYS A 49 6.57 -9.28 11.08
C LYS A 49 5.82 -8.78 9.84
N LEU A 50 4.84 -7.90 10.00
CA LEU A 50 4.13 -7.32 8.87
C LEU A 50 5.08 -6.47 8.01
N ASN A 51 5.92 -5.65 8.65
CA ASN A 51 6.91 -4.84 7.97
C ASN A 51 7.95 -5.71 7.23
N GLN A 52 8.38 -6.83 7.82
CA GLN A 52 9.23 -7.81 7.15
C GLN A 52 8.53 -8.51 5.99
N ASN A 53 7.23 -8.80 6.07
CA ASN A 53 6.48 -9.39 4.94
C ASN A 53 6.28 -8.37 3.81
N THR A 54 6.03 -7.10 4.13
CA THR A 54 5.99 -6.01 3.17
C THR A 54 7.36 -5.80 2.54
N ALA A 55 8.42 -5.76 3.35
CA ALA A 55 9.80 -5.68 2.87
C ALA A 55 10.19 -6.91 2.05
N ALA A 56 9.75 -8.12 2.43
CA ALA A 56 10.03 -9.35 1.69
C ALA A 56 9.36 -9.34 0.31
N ALA A 57 8.09 -8.88 0.25
CA ALA A 57 7.39 -8.63 -1.01
C ALA A 57 8.07 -7.52 -1.85
N GLN A 58 8.74 -6.57 -1.19
CA GLN A 58 9.56 -5.55 -1.84
C GLN A 58 10.97 -6.04 -2.22
N THR A 59 11.54 -7.06 -1.56
CA THR A 59 12.89 -7.58 -1.87
C THR A 59 12.93 -8.58 -3.03
N SER A 60 11.79 -9.17 -3.41
CA SER A 60 11.67 -9.83 -4.72
C SER A 60 11.47 -8.83 -5.87
N THR A 61 11.32 -7.54 -5.56
CA THR A 61 11.17 -6.44 -6.53
C THR A 61 12.20 -5.32 -6.33
N SER A 62 13.19 -5.52 -5.44
CA SER A 62 14.22 -4.53 -5.14
C SER A 62 15.30 -4.53 -6.22
N THR A 63 14.99 -3.88 -7.33
CA THR A 63 15.99 -3.31 -8.22
C THR A 63 15.60 -1.86 -8.51
N ASN A 64 16.34 -0.93 -7.88
CA ASN A 64 16.69 0.38 -8.45
C ASN A 64 15.60 1.47 -8.57
N GLY A 65 14.88 1.84 -7.51
CA GLY A 65 14.07 3.09 -7.55
C GLY A 65 13.05 3.18 -8.68
N LEU A 66 12.73 2.04 -9.30
CA LEU A 66 11.79 1.94 -10.41
C LEU A 66 10.37 1.93 -9.83
N PRO A 67 9.42 2.57 -10.51
CA PRO A 67 8.00 2.51 -10.17
C PRO A 67 7.50 1.06 -10.06
N MET A 68 6.87 0.73 -8.94
CA MET A 68 6.20 -0.55 -8.71
C MET A 68 4.87 -0.59 -9.47
N VAL A 69 4.66 -1.65 -10.25
CA VAL A 69 3.43 -1.87 -11.04
C VAL A 69 2.65 -3.06 -10.52
N THR A 70 1.38 -2.84 -10.23
CA THR A 70 0.41 -3.86 -9.83
C THR A 70 -0.75 -3.86 -10.82
N VAL A 71 -1.15 -5.05 -11.29
CA VAL A 71 -2.29 -5.23 -12.18
C VAL A 71 -3.21 -6.26 -11.57
N GLU A 72 -4.47 -5.89 -11.34
CA GLU A 72 -5.52 -6.77 -10.82
C GLU A 72 -6.60 -6.96 -11.87
N THR A 73 -7.05 -8.20 -12.07
CA THR A 73 -8.18 -8.51 -12.97
C THR A 73 -9.49 -8.27 -12.25
N LEU A 74 -10.35 -7.43 -12.84
CA LEU A 74 -11.70 -7.16 -12.38
C LEU A 74 -12.73 -7.93 -13.21
N GLU A 75 -13.98 -7.96 -12.74
CA GLU A 75 -15.10 -8.64 -13.41
C GLU A 75 -15.38 -8.09 -14.83
N LYS A 76 -15.00 -6.82 -15.08
CA LYS A 76 -15.15 -6.13 -16.39
C LYS A 76 -13.89 -5.33 -16.77
N GLY A 77 -12.71 -5.94 -16.67
CA GLY A 77 -11.45 -5.38 -17.16
C GLY A 77 -10.31 -5.45 -16.14
N PHE A 78 -9.50 -4.38 -16.02
CA PHE A 78 -8.25 -4.38 -15.25
C PHE A 78 -8.11 -3.13 -14.38
N MET A 79 -7.58 -3.29 -13.18
CA MET A 79 -7.08 -2.20 -12.36
C MET A 79 -5.56 -2.18 -12.45
N ILE A 80 -5.00 -1.05 -12.85
CA ILE A 80 -3.56 -0.83 -12.98
C ILE A 80 -3.15 0.22 -11.95
N ASP A 81 -2.30 -0.15 -11.01
CA ASP A 81 -1.73 0.76 -9.99
C ASP A 81 -0.21 0.84 -10.19
N VAL A 82 0.28 2.04 -10.46
CA VAL A 82 1.71 2.35 -10.59
C VAL A 82 2.08 3.30 -9.46
N PHE A 83 3.09 2.94 -8.68
CA PHE A 83 3.53 3.70 -7.52
C PHE A 83 5.05 3.87 -7.50
N SER A 84 5.53 5.08 -7.25
CA SER A 84 6.94 5.39 -7.00
C SER A 84 7.07 6.29 -5.79
N ASP A 85 8.04 6.00 -4.91
CA ASP A 85 8.38 6.82 -3.74
C ASP A 85 9.05 8.17 -4.12
N SER A 86 9.40 8.36 -5.39
CA SER A 86 9.98 9.61 -5.90
C SER A 86 9.10 10.22 -6.99
N SER A 87 9.23 11.54 -7.16
CA SER A 87 8.60 12.22 -8.29
C SER A 87 9.31 11.83 -9.59
N CYS A 88 8.53 11.29 -10.53
CA CYS A 88 9.02 10.82 -11.83
C CYS A 88 8.49 11.73 -12.95
N PRO A 89 9.12 12.88 -13.21
CA PRO A 89 8.66 13.79 -14.25
C PRO A 89 8.72 13.10 -15.62
N GLY A 90 7.63 13.22 -16.39
CA GLY A 90 7.52 12.65 -17.72
C GLY A 90 7.18 11.15 -17.80
N LEU A 91 7.04 10.46 -16.66
CA LEU A 91 6.69 9.03 -16.64
C LEU A 91 5.25 8.73 -17.11
N LEU A 92 4.33 9.68 -16.91
CA LEU A 92 2.93 9.50 -17.28
C LEU A 92 2.74 9.27 -18.79
N VAL A 93 3.54 9.95 -19.63
CA VAL A 93 3.37 9.91 -21.08
C VAL A 93 3.67 8.50 -21.64
N PRO A 94 4.82 7.87 -21.36
CA PRO A 94 5.09 6.48 -21.76
C PRO A 94 4.03 5.47 -21.29
N ILE A 95 3.46 5.66 -20.10
CA ILE A 95 2.43 4.76 -19.59
C ILE A 95 1.13 4.89 -20.40
N LEU A 96 0.74 6.12 -20.76
CA LEU A 96 -0.43 6.35 -21.59
C LEU A 96 -0.22 5.87 -23.03
N GLU A 97 0.99 6.02 -23.60
CA GLU A 97 1.38 5.42 -24.88
C GLU A 97 1.17 3.90 -24.85
N ALA A 98 1.65 3.23 -23.79
CA ALA A 98 1.49 1.79 -23.64
C ALA A 98 0.01 1.38 -23.53
N PHE A 99 -0.85 2.18 -22.88
CA PHE A 99 -2.28 1.91 -22.86
C PHE A 99 -2.92 2.03 -24.25
N GLU A 100 -2.51 3.01 -25.05
CA GLU A 100 -2.98 3.18 -26.42
C GLU A 100 -2.51 2.05 -27.34
N GLU A 101 -1.23 1.65 -27.26
CA GLU A 101 -0.68 0.52 -28.03
C GLU A 101 -1.34 -0.82 -27.68
N LEU A 102 -1.70 -1.01 -26.41
CA LEU A 102 -2.49 -2.15 -25.96
C LEU A 102 -3.98 -2.04 -26.31
N GLY A 103 -4.44 -0.90 -26.83
CA GLY A 103 -5.86 -0.65 -27.07
C GLY A 103 -6.72 -0.69 -25.80
N LEU A 104 -6.14 -0.43 -24.63
CA LEU A 104 -6.85 -0.44 -23.34
C LEU A 104 -7.80 0.76 -23.28
N ASN A 105 -9.10 0.48 -23.18
CA ASN A 105 -10.10 1.53 -22.98
C ASN A 105 -10.15 1.95 -21.51
N VAL A 106 -9.53 3.07 -21.17
CA VAL A 106 -9.47 3.60 -19.80
C VAL A 106 -10.80 4.25 -19.41
N LEU A 107 -11.51 3.66 -18.46
CA LEU A 107 -12.79 4.16 -17.93
C LEU A 107 -12.60 5.23 -16.85
N GLU A 108 -11.60 5.03 -15.99
CA GLU A 108 -11.26 5.95 -14.90
C GLU A 108 -9.74 5.98 -14.76
N ALA A 109 -9.17 7.18 -14.58
CA ALA A 109 -7.77 7.36 -14.24
C ALA A 109 -7.61 8.45 -13.18
N ARG A 110 -6.75 8.17 -12.19
CA ARG A 110 -6.37 9.09 -11.14
C ARG A 110 -4.86 9.19 -11.11
N VAL A 111 -4.33 10.41 -11.08
CA VAL A 111 -2.90 10.66 -11.00
C VAL A 111 -2.57 11.63 -9.87
N SER A 112 -1.49 11.38 -9.17
CA SER A 112 -0.91 12.25 -8.15
C SER A 112 0.59 12.35 -8.35
N CYS A 113 1.12 13.57 -8.32
CA CYS A 113 2.52 13.88 -8.67
C CYS A 113 3.17 14.94 -7.75
N THR A 114 2.77 15.05 -6.48
CA THR A 114 3.31 16.10 -5.58
C THR A 114 4.75 15.80 -5.16
N ASP A 115 4.93 14.75 -4.36
CA ASP A 115 6.23 14.31 -3.82
C ASP A 115 6.56 12.87 -4.25
N SER A 116 5.53 12.15 -4.69
CA SER A 116 5.55 10.79 -5.20
C SER A 116 4.72 10.72 -6.47
N PHE A 117 5.01 9.73 -7.33
CA PHE A 117 4.19 9.43 -8.49
C PHE A 117 3.25 8.27 -8.17
N ARG A 118 1.94 8.49 -8.32
CA ARG A 118 0.93 7.44 -8.26
C ARG A 118 -0.05 7.60 -9.41
N LEU A 119 -0.22 6.54 -10.20
CA LEU A 119 -1.22 6.43 -11.24
C LEU A 119 -2.09 5.22 -10.96
N GLN A 120 -3.40 5.43 -10.90
CA GLN A 120 -4.40 4.37 -10.86
C GLN A 120 -5.27 4.48 -12.11
N ALA A 121 -5.40 3.42 -12.88
CA ALA A 121 -6.24 3.37 -14.07
C ALA A 121 -7.12 2.11 -14.08
N VAL A 122 -8.39 2.29 -14.43
CA VAL A 122 -9.36 1.22 -14.63
C VAL A 122 -9.57 1.05 -16.12
N GLY A 123 -9.07 -0.05 -16.68
CA GLY A 123 -9.35 -0.47 -18.05
C GLY A 123 -10.65 -1.25 -18.12
N GLY A 124 -11.51 -0.90 -19.07
CA GLY A 124 -12.70 -1.67 -19.44
C GLY A 124 -12.38 -2.69 -20.53
N GLU A 125 -13.16 -3.77 -20.58
CA GLU A 125 -13.07 -4.75 -21.66
C GLU A 125 -13.63 -4.20 -22.98
N ASN A 126 -12.87 -4.33 -24.07
CA ASN A 126 -13.35 -3.98 -25.41
C ASN A 126 -14.24 -5.10 -25.95
N ALA A 127 -15.54 -4.89 -26.02
CA ALA A 127 -16.54 -5.87 -26.44
C ALA A 127 -16.50 -6.30 -27.93
N THR A 128 -15.46 -5.94 -28.69
CA THR A 128 -15.47 -6.09 -30.17
C THR A 128 -14.36 -6.92 -30.80
N GLN A 129 -13.32 -7.38 -30.08
CA GLN A 129 -12.34 -8.30 -30.66
C GLN A 129 -11.85 -9.30 -29.60
N ASN A 130 -11.70 -10.56 -30.01
CA ASN A 130 -11.41 -11.77 -29.22
C ASN A 130 -10.06 -11.79 -28.46
N GLU A 131 -9.48 -10.64 -28.13
CA GLU A 131 -8.25 -10.54 -27.35
C GLU A 131 -8.56 -9.98 -25.97
N SER A 132 -8.97 -10.87 -25.06
CA SER A 132 -8.85 -10.58 -23.63
C SER A 132 -7.35 -10.49 -23.31
N PHE A 133 -6.84 -9.28 -23.09
CA PHE A 133 -5.45 -9.11 -22.67
C PHE A 133 -5.25 -9.74 -21.29
N ASP A 134 -4.35 -10.70 -21.16
CA ASP A 134 -4.05 -11.25 -19.84
C ASP A 134 -3.40 -10.16 -18.96
N ALA A 135 -3.79 -10.08 -17.68
CA ALA A 135 -3.15 -9.19 -16.70
C ALA A 135 -1.60 -9.20 -16.71
N PRO A 136 -0.90 -10.35 -16.90
CA PRO A 136 0.54 -10.35 -17.10
C PRO A 136 1.02 -9.57 -18.34
N VAL A 137 0.28 -9.57 -19.45
CA VAL A 137 0.63 -8.82 -20.67
C VAL A 137 0.52 -7.32 -20.42
N VAL A 138 -0.57 -6.89 -19.78
CA VAL A 138 -0.77 -5.49 -19.37
C VAL A 138 0.36 -5.04 -18.44
N LYS A 139 0.69 -5.87 -17.44
CA LYS A 139 1.78 -5.59 -16.51
C LYS A 139 3.12 -5.44 -17.23
N GLN A 140 3.42 -6.32 -18.18
CA GLN A 140 4.67 -6.30 -18.92
C GLN A 140 4.81 -5.04 -19.78
N ALA A 141 3.75 -4.61 -20.46
CA ALA A 141 3.78 -3.40 -21.28
C ALA A 141 4.03 -2.14 -20.44
N VAL A 142 3.40 -2.04 -19.27
CA VAL A 142 3.63 -0.91 -18.35
C VAL A 142 5.05 -0.92 -17.80
N LEU A 143 5.61 -2.10 -17.50
CA LEU A 143 7.02 -2.23 -17.10
C LEU A 143 7.96 -1.80 -18.23
N GLN A 144 7.68 -2.18 -19.48
CA GLN A 144 8.47 -1.73 -20.63
C GLN A 144 8.40 -0.21 -20.83
N ALA A 145 7.25 0.42 -20.58
CA ALA A 145 7.12 1.88 -20.62
C ALA A 145 7.97 2.57 -19.55
N ILE A 146 8.05 1.98 -18.35
CA ILE A 146 8.91 2.45 -17.26
C ILE A 146 10.38 2.30 -17.61
N ASP A 147 10.78 1.16 -18.19
CA ASP A 147 12.17 0.93 -18.63
C ASP A 147 12.56 1.96 -19.70
N LYS A 148 11.73 2.14 -20.74
CA LYS A 148 11.91 3.16 -21.79
C LYS A 148 12.04 4.56 -21.21
N TRP A 149 11.23 4.91 -20.21
CA TRP A 149 11.34 6.20 -19.50
C TRP A 149 12.70 6.33 -18.79
N SER A 150 13.12 5.31 -18.06
CA SER A 150 14.38 5.32 -17.30
C SER A 150 15.61 5.48 -18.20
N GLU A 151 15.60 4.86 -19.39
CA GLU A 151 16.64 5.02 -20.40
C GLU A 151 16.63 6.43 -21.00
N SER A 152 15.44 6.98 -21.26
CA SER A 152 15.25 8.33 -21.80
C SER A 152 15.72 9.43 -20.85
N THR A 153 15.61 9.21 -19.54
CA THR A 153 16.09 10.16 -18.51
C THR A 153 17.60 10.15 -18.35
N ASN A 154 18.27 9.00 -18.59
CA ASN A 154 19.73 8.87 -18.48
C ASN A 154 20.51 9.42 -19.70
N GLN A 155 19.85 9.73 -20.81
CA GLN A 155 20.50 10.33 -21.99
C GLN A 155 20.59 11.86 -21.96
N LYS A 156 20.13 12.51 -20.87
CA LYS A 156 20.10 13.97 -20.74
C LYS A 156 21.12 14.55 -19.75
N GLU A 157 22.06 13.74 -19.24
CA GLU A 157 23.18 14.22 -18.41
C GLU A 157 24.47 14.40 -19.22
#